data_AF-A0A9D6L602-F1
#
_entry.id   AF-A0A9D6L602-F1
#
_cell.length_a   1.000
_cell.length_b   1.000
_cell.length_c   1.000
_cell.angle_alpha   90.00
_cell.angle_beta   90.00
_cell.angle_gamma   90.00
#
_symmetry.space_group_name_H-M   'P 1'
#
loop_
_entity.id
_entity.type
_entity.pdbx_description
1 polymer ?
#
loop_
_entity_poly.entity_id
_entity_poly.type
_entity_poly.pdbx_seq_one_letter_code
_entity_poly.pdbx_strand_id
1 'polypeptide(L)'
;MSRSRTLAAIAAVTGLALLAGCNRQPPKFVPASTDSTAKAAPDSFGVRVTRALERWESQPGDAAAAMTGALIADDLGRHGDRPIAERARTVLDSCGFSGEVSGAGPVAAINLFARSDPSGGAWPSLFWRDGATVRVQPVDGSGMRLVDLAWRPAALDPAHAGADAGGQAALLFTRNGPRGPQPVVLVWRRPTGAAAWTLVQTLGPDSLGGTGSARFVGSPDGAQIEAHTFRGAPGFDECATCPHVMHTLRFAWATDGFAKRADVSVPSPYATFVALIAALKAGDHDLAARRLADPTLLESADRYQWGRGPGLWRVAPGTEEGANEMVFFHGAREAYRVRFSPRGTDWVVSDLQPVDRSIE
;
A
#
# COMPACT_ATOMS: atom_id res chain seq x y z
N MET A 1 10.27 -65.04 -9.51
CA MET A 1 10.50 -65.52 -10.90
C MET A 1 9.20 -66.12 -11.43
N SER A 2 8.93 -65.98 -12.74
CA SER A 2 7.73 -66.37 -13.50
C SER A 2 6.66 -65.25 -13.64
N ARG A 3 6.73 -64.45 -14.72
CA ARG A 3 5.98 -64.54 -16.01
C ARG A 3 4.55 -63.98 -15.87
N SER A 4 4.24 -62.78 -16.37
CA SER A 4 4.07 -62.36 -17.78
C SER A 4 2.64 -62.51 -18.30
N ARG A 5 2.10 -61.35 -18.75
CA ARG A 5 1.01 -61.11 -19.73
C ARG A 5 -0.41 -61.29 -19.13
N THR A 6 -1.38 -60.39 -19.36
CA THR A 6 -1.96 -60.09 -20.68
C THR A 6 -2.86 -58.83 -20.62
N LEU A 7 -2.73 -58.01 -21.66
CA LEU A 7 -3.65 -57.02 -22.29
C LEU A 7 -5.06 -56.76 -21.70
N ALA A 8 -5.46 -55.48 -21.71
CA ALA A 8 -6.57 -54.99 -22.54
C ALA A 8 -6.62 -53.45 -22.58
N ALA A 9 -6.58 -52.91 -23.80
CA ALA A 9 -6.90 -51.53 -24.13
C ALA A 9 -8.41 -51.34 -24.26
N ILE A 10 -8.92 -50.13 -24.01
CA ILE A 10 -10.09 -49.51 -24.68
C ILE A 10 -9.91 -47.99 -24.65
N ALA A 11 -10.19 -47.38 -25.80
CA ALA A 11 -10.08 -45.97 -26.15
C ALA A 11 -11.40 -45.20 -25.96
N ALA A 12 -11.31 -43.88 -25.77
CA ALA A 12 -12.25 -42.83 -26.25
C ALA A 12 -11.69 -41.47 -25.76
N VAL A 13 -11.09 -40.62 -26.62
CA VAL A 13 -11.69 -39.67 -27.57
C VAL A 13 -12.49 -38.54 -26.90
N THR A 14 -12.17 -37.31 -27.35
CA THR A 14 -12.89 -36.02 -27.27
C THR A 14 -12.77 -35.16 -26.01
N GLY A 15 -12.18 -33.97 -26.21
CA GLY A 15 -12.23 -32.85 -25.28
C GLY A 15 -11.42 -31.63 -25.72
N LEU A 16 -11.41 -31.29 -27.03
CA LEU A 16 -10.94 -29.99 -27.50
C LEU A 16 -11.92 -28.92 -26.99
N ALA A 17 -11.52 -28.14 -25.98
CA ALA A 17 -12.22 -26.95 -25.55
C ALA A 17 -11.24 -25.77 -25.47
N LEU A 18 -11.12 -25.09 -26.61
CA LEU A 18 -11.06 -23.64 -26.74
C LEU A 18 -9.98 -22.91 -25.92
N LEU A 19 -8.80 -22.80 -26.53
CA LEU A 19 -7.97 -21.59 -26.47
C LEU A 19 -8.75 -20.42 -27.12
N ALA A 20 -9.81 -19.95 -26.47
CA ALA A 20 -10.41 -18.67 -26.77
C ALA A 20 -9.55 -17.61 -26.10
N GLY A 21 -8.46 -17.21 -26.77
CA GLY A 21 -7.80 -15.96 -26.45
C GLY A 21 -8.84 -14.85 -26.53
N CYS A 22 -9.21 -14.28 -25.37
CA CYS A 22 -10.04 -13.10 -25.31
C CYS A 22 -9.29 -11.95 -25.98
N ASN A 23 -9.48 -11.79 -27.29
CA ASN A 23 -9.11 -10.57 -27.99
C ASN A 23 -10.10 -9.49 -27.52
N ARG A 24 -9.82 -8.88 -26.37
CA ARG A 24 -10.51 -7.66 -25.93
C ARG A 24 -10.08 -6.56 -26.90
N GLN A 25 -10.80 -6.42 -28.00
CA GLN A 25 -10.79 -5.16 -28.73
C GLN A 25 -11.23 -4.07 -27.74
N PRO A 26 -10.43 -3.01 -27.55
CA PRO A 26 -10.86 -1.89 -26.73
C PRO A 26 -12.18 -1.33 -27.31
N PRO A 27 -13.14 -0.92 -26.46
CA PRO A 27 -14.40 -0.37 -26.92
C PRO A 27 -14.11 0.79 -27.87
N LYS A 28 -14.62 0.70 -29.10
CA LYS A 28 -14.55 1.80 -30.05
C LYS A 28 -15.37 2.95 -29.50
N PHE A 29 -14.71 4.05 -29.21
CA PHE A 29 -15.35 5.31 -28.85
C PHE A 29 -16.33 5.73 -29.95
N VAL A 30 -17.61 5.86 -29.61
CA VAL A 30 -18.64 6.45 -30.47
C VAL A 30 -19.16 7.71 -29.77
N PRO A 31 -18.70 8.91 -30.15
CA PRO A 31 -19.22 10.14 -29.58
C PRO A 31 -20.67 10.37 -29.99
N ALA A 32 -21.47 10.94 -29.09
CA ALA A 32 -22.93 11.04 -29.18
C ALA A 32 -23.46 12.02 -30.26
N SER A 33 -22.65 12.45 -31.24
CA SER A 33 -23.08 13.44 -32.24
C SER A 33 -22.31 13.41 -33.56
N THR A 34 -21.94 12.23 -34.09
CA THR A 34 -21.22 12.15 -35.38
C THR A 34 -22.06 11.50 -36.46
N ASP A 35 -22.41 12.31 -37.45
CA ASP A 35 -22.77 11.90 -38.80
C ASP A 35 -21.64 11.01 -39.37
N SER A 36 -21.96 9.76 -39.70
CA SER A 36 -21.01 8.68 -40.03
C SER A 36 -20.17 8.90 -41.30
N THR A 37 -20.24 10.09 -41.90
CA THR A 37 -19.59 10.46 -43.17
C THR A 37 -18.56 11.59 -43.04
N ALA A 38 -18.48 12.27 -41.88
CA ALA A 38 -17.53 13.34 -41.68
C ALA A 38 -16.10 12.80 -41.47
N LYS A 39 -15.15 13.17 -42.34
CA LYS A 39 -13.71 12.99 -42.06
C LYS A 39 -13.40 13.70 -40.75
N ALA A 40 -13.07 12.93 -39.71
CA ALA A 40 -12.64 13.50 -38.45
C ALA A 40 -11.44 14.44 -38.69
N ALA A 41 -11.52 15.67 -38.18
CA ALA A 41 -10.40 16.59 -38.23
C ALA A 41 -9.17 15.93 -37.59
N PRO A 42 -7.94 16.19 -38.09
CA PRO A 42 -6.71 15.61 -37.55
C PRO A 42 -6.49 15.85 -36.04
N ASP A 43 -7.15 16.86 -35.46
CA ASP A 43 -7.07 17.25 -34.05
C ASP A 43 -8.33 16.91 -33.23
N SER A 44 -9.25 16.14 -33.81
CA SER A 44 -10.42 15.66 -33.08
C SER A 44 -10.00 14.85 -31.84
N PHE A 45 -10.81 14.93 -30.78
CA PHE A 45 -10.55 14.22 -29.53
C PHE A 45 -10.29 12.72 -29.77
N GLY A 46 -11.10 12.07 -30.62
CA GLY A 46 -10.94 10.66 -30.97
C GLY A 46 -9.59 10.34 -31.63
N VAL A 47 -9.10 11.19 -32.56
CA VAL A 47 -7.77 10.98 -33.17
C VAL A 47 -6.65 11.11 -32.13
N ARG A 48 -6.75 12.06 -31.21
CA ARG A 48 -5.76 12.22 -30.13
C ARG A 48 -5.77 11.03 -29.16
N VAL A 49 -6.95 10.50 -28.81
CA VAL A 49 -7.08 9.27 -28.00
C VAL A 49 -6.42 8.08 -28.69
N THR A 50 -6.69 7.85 -29.99
CA THR A 50 -6.07 6.75 -30.75
C THR A 50 -4.54 6.87 -30.75
N ARG A 51 -3.98 8.06 -31.01
CA ARG A 51 -2.54 8.30 -30.97
C ARG A 51 -1.93 8.01 -29.59
N ALA A 52 -2.62 8.39 -28.52
CA ALA A 52 -2.16 8.13 -27.16
C ALA A 52 -2.16 6.62 -26.85
N LEU A 53 -3.20 5.89 -27.24
CA LEU A 53 -3.26 4.43 -27.08
C LEU A 53 -2.17 3.71 -27.90
N GLU A 54 -1.95 4.10 -29.16
CA GLU A 54 -0.86 3.59 -29.98
C GLU A 54 0.51 3.85 -29.34
N ARG A 55 0.66 4.99 -28.67
CA ARG A 55 1.87 5.33 -27.94
C ARG A 55 2.08 4.42 -26.74
N TRP A 56 1.03 4.11 -25.97
CA TRP A 56 1.08 3.15 -24.87
C TRP A 56 1.47 1.74 -25.32
N GLU A 57 0.99 1.30 -26.48
CA GLU A 57 1.32 -0.04 -27.02
C GLU A 57 2.73 -0.11 -27.61
N SER A 58 3.21 0.95 -28.26
CA SER A 58 4.51 0.97 -28.94
C SER A 58 5.67 1.35 -28.02
N GLN A 59 5.47 2.30 -27.12
CA GLN A 59 6.51 2.84 -26.24
C GLN A 59 5.87 3.46 -24.98
N PRO A 60 5.47 2.62 -23.99
CA PRO A 60 4.99 3.12 -22.71
C PRO A 60 6.10 3.91 -22.01
N GLY A 61 5.73 4.94 -21.26
CA GLY A 61 6.70 5.88 -20.69
C GLY A 61 6.16 7.28 -20.45
N ASP A 62 7.05 8.18 -20.06
CA ASP A 62 6.75 9.59 -19.79
C ASP A 62 6.04 10.27 -20.96
N ALA A 63 6.43 9.95 -22.19
CA ALA A 63 5.82 10.53 -23.39
C ALA A 63 4.35 10.09 -23.59
N ALA A 64 4.05 8.81 -23.31
CA ALA A 64 2.68 8.29 -23.39
C ALA A 64 1.81 8.92 -22.27
N ALA A 65 2.36 8.95 -21.05
CA ALA A 65 1.71 9.56 -19.89
C ALA A 65 1.44 11.06 -20.09
N ALA A 66 2.41 11.82 -20.61
CA ALA A 66 2.24 13.24 -20.90
C ALA A 66 1.16 13.50 -21.96
N MET A 67 1.09 12.68 -23.01
CA MET A 67 0.06 12.79 -24.05
C MET A 67 -1.34 12.52 -23.49
N THR A 68 -1.50 11.44 -22.72
CA THR A 68 -2.77 11.13 -22.03
C THR A 68 -3.12 12.20 -20.99
N GLY A 69 -2.15 12.71 -20.24
CA GLY A 69 -2.36 13.78 -19.27
C GLY A 69 -2.86 15.08 -19.91
N ALA A 70 -2.29 15.47 -21.05
CA ALA A 70 -2.76 16.64 -21.82
C ALA A 70 -4.19 16.45 -22.35
N LEU A 71 -4.55 15.24 -22.78
CA LEU A 71 -5.92 14.90 -23.19
C LEU A 71 -6.92 15.03 -22.05
N ILE A 72 -6.58 14.51 -20.88
CA ILE A 72 -7.40 14.61 -19.68
C ILE A 72 -7.55 16.08 -19.25
N ALA A 73 -6.47 16.87 -19.25
CA ALA A 73 -6.52 18.29 -18.91
C ALA A 73 -7.41 19.10 -19.86
N ASP A 74 -7.31 18.85 -21.16
CA ASP A 74 -8.16 19.49 -22.20
C ASP A 74 -9.64 19.12 -22.03
N ASP A 75 -9.95 17.87 -21.70
CA ASP A 75 -11.32 17.46 -21.39
C ASP A 75 -11.85 18.10 -20.10
N LEU A 76 -11.06 18.08 -19.03
CA LEU A 76 -11.41 18.70 -17.75
C LEU A 76 -11.66 20.20 -17.86
N GLY A 77 -10.91 20.90 -18.73
CA GLY A 77 -11.11 22.32 -19.01
C GLY A 77 -12.48 22.63 -19.63
N ARG A 78 -13.07 21.68 -20.37
CA ARG A 78 -14.44 21.81 -20.92
C ARG A 78 -15.53 21.46 -19.90
N HIS A 79 -15.17 20.85 -18.78
CA HIS A 79 -16.07 20.38 -17.73
C HIS A 79 -15.71 20.99 -16.37
N GLY A 80 -15.63 22.34 -16.34
CA GLY A 80 -15.23 23.10 -15.15
C GLY A 80 -16.15 22.94 -13.94
N ASP A 81 -17.39 22.54 -14.16
CA ASP A 81 -18.46 22.30 -13.17
C ASP A 81 -18.31 20.96 -12.43
N ARG A 82 -17.52 20.01 -12.96
CA ARG A 82 -17.37 18.66 -12.38
C ARG A 82 -16.16 18.56 -11.45
N PRO A 83 -16.17 17.70 -10.42
CA PRO A 83 -14.95 17.38 -9.66
C PRO A 83 -13.87 16.75 -10.57
N ILE A 84 -12.62 17.17 -10.42
CA ILE A 84 -11.51 16.74 -11.30
C ILE A 84 -11.38 15.22 -11.32
N ALA A 85 -11.33 14.58 -10.14
CA ALA A 85 -11.12 13.14 -10.03
C ALA A 85 -12.29 12.31 -10.62
N GLU A 86 -13.53 12.74 -10.41
CA GLU A 86 -14.70 12.07 -10.99
C GLU A 86 -14.64 12.12 -12.53
N ARG A 87 -14.43 13.31 -13.09
CA ARG A 87 -14.39 13.49 -14.53
C ARG A 87 -13.20 12.76 -15.17
N ALA A 88 -12.04 12.80 -14.53
CA ALA A 88 -10.85 12.07 -14.98
C ALA A 88 -11.10 10.57 -15.08
N ARG A 89 -11.76 9.95 -14.08
CA ARG A 89 -12.15 8.53 -14.14
C ARG A 89 -13.04 8.24 -15.34
N THR A 90 -14.06 9.07 -15.57
CA THR A 90 -14.92 8.93 -16.76
C THR A 90 -14.12 8.94 -18.07
N VAL A 91 -13.13 9.82 -18.20
CA VAL A 91 -12.28 9.88 -19.40
C VAL A 91 -11.44 8.62 -19.54
N LEU A 92 -10.77 8.17 -18.47
CA LEU A 92 -9.96 6.96 -18.50
C LEU A 92 -10.80 5.74 -18.91
N ASP A 93 -11.95 5.55 -18.25
CA ASP A 93 -12.86 4.43 -18.51
C ASP A 93 -13.43 4.46 -19.92
N SER A 94 -13.85 5.63 -20.40
CA SER A 94 -14.46 5.79 -21.73
C SER A 94 -13.45 5.65 -22.87
N CYS A 95 -12.17 5.98 -22.61
CA CYS A 95 -11.11 5.96 -23.62
C CYS A 95 -10.24 4.69 -23.53
N GLY A 96 -10.46 3.82 -22.55
CA GLY A 96 -9.68 2.58 -22.37
C GLY A 96 -8.25 2.80 -21.87
N PHE A 97 -7.98 3.93 -21.20
CA PHE A 97 -6.69 4.14 -20.54
C PHE A 97 -6.67 3.45 -19.18
N SER A 98 -5.53 2.85 -18.83
CA SER A 98 -5.32 2.30 -17.49
C SER A 98 -4.76 3.40 -16.57
N GLY A 99 -5.39 3.58 -15.41
CA GLY A 99 -4.88 4.49 -14.41
C GLY A 99 -5.62 4.41 -13.08
N GLU A 100 -4.97 4.89 -12.03
CA GLU A 100 -5.55 5.10 -10.71
C GLU A 100 -5.81 6.59 -10.51
N VAL A 101 -6.95 6.93 -9.90
CA VAL A 101 -7.33 8.33 -9.67
C VAL A 101 -7.75 8.51 -8.22
N SER A 102 -7.14 9.47 -7.53
CA SER A 102 -7.63 10.00 -6.25
C SER A 102 -7.73 11.53 -6.32
N GLY A 103 -8.64 12.11 -5.52
CA GLY A 103 -8.84 13.55 -5.49
C GLY A 103 -9.36 14.05 -4.15
N ALA A 104 -8.94 15.26 -3.79
CA ALA A 104 -9.41 15.98 -2.61
C ALA A 104 -9.49 17.48 -2.93
N GLY A 105 -10.68 18.05 -2.73
CA GLY A 105 -10.94 19.45 -3.06
C GLY A 105 -10.65 19.76 -4.54
N PRO A 106 -9.87 20.82 -4.84
CA PRO A 106 -9.59 21.25 -6.22
C PRO A 106 -8.40 20.53 -6.86
N VAL A 107 -7.88 19.46 -6.25
CA VAL A 107 -6.70 18.72 -6.72
C VAL A 107 -7.03 17.25 -6.94
N ALA A 108 -6.49 16.65 -8.00
CA ALA A 108 -6.49 15.21 -8.22
C ALA A 108 -5.09 14.71 -8.57
N ALA A 109 -4.81 13.46 -8.20
CA ALA A 109 -3.66 12.70 -8.67
C ALA A 109 -4.16 11.60 -9.62
N ILE A 110 -3.50 11.47 -10.76
CA ILE A 110 -3.74 10.40 -11.72
C ILE A 110 -2.43 9.65 -11.93
N ASN A 111 -2.44 8.35 -11.67
CA ASN A 111 -1.31 7.46 -11.88
C ASN A 111 -1.58 6.60 -13.11
N LEU A 112 -0.98 6.95 -14.24
CA LEU A 112 -1.16 6.23 -15.50
C LEU A 112 -0.18 5.07 -15.58
N PHE A 113 -0.58 3.95 -16.18
CA PHE A 113 0.30 2.79 -16.36
C PHE A 113 -0.10 1.94 -17.57
N ALA A 114 0.82 1.09 -18.03
CA ALA A 114 0.54 0.15 -19.10
C ALA A 114 -0.08 -1.15 -18.55
N ARG A 115 -0.98 -1.77 -19.33
CA ARG A 115 -1.41 -3.18 -19.17
C ARG A 115 -1.90 -3.57 -17.76
N SER A 116 -2.72 -2.72 -17.14
CA SER A 116 -3.42 -3.00 -15.88
C SER A 116 -2.55 -3.21 -14.63
N ASP A 117 -1.22 -3.09 -14.72
CA ASP A 117 -0.31 -3.30 -13.59
C ASP A 117 0.65 -2.10 -13.40
N PRO A 118 0.46 -1.28 -12.35
CA PRO A 118 1.33 -0.14 -12.07
C PRO A 118 2.75 -0.54 -11.68
N SER A 119 2.99 -1.80 -11.27
CA SER A 119 4.33 -2.26 -10.88
C SER A 119 5.29 -2.41 -12.07
N GLY A 120 4.75 -2.56 -13.29
CA GLY A 120 5.52 -2.59 -14.54
C GLY A 120 5.94 -1.22 -15.08
N GLY A 121 5.56 -0.14 -14.39
CA GLY A 121 5.79 1.24 -14.79
C GLY A 121 4.53 2.07 -14.58
N ALA A 122 4.64 3.11 -13.76
CA ALA A 122 3.54 4.01 -13.45
C ALA A 122 4.04 5.45 -13.47
N TRP A 123 3.21 6.38 -13.93
CA TRP A 123 3.58 7.77 -14.20
C TRP A 123 2.55 8.70 -13.56
N PRO A 124 2.75 9.08 -12.28
CA PRO A 124 1.80 9.90 -11.57
C PRO A 124 1.91 11.38 -11.98
N SER A 125 0.76 12.06 -12.00
CA SER A 125 0.67 13.49 -12.25
C SER A 125 -0.40 14.13 -11.36
N LEU A 126 -0.15 15.37 -10.93
CA LEU A 126 -1.12 16.22 -10.25
C LEU A 126 -1.89 17.06 -11.27
N PHE A 127 -3.19 17.18 -11.04
CA PHE A 127 -4.13 17.97 -11.81
C PHE A 127 -4.82 18.97 -10.90
N TRP A 128 -4.88 20.24 -11.31
CA TRP A 128 -5.57 21.28 -10.56
C TRP A 128 -6.11 22.37 -11.49
N ARG A 129 -7.10 23.12 -11.00
CA ARG A 129 -7.63 24.29 -11.70
C ARG A 129 -6.84 25.54 -11.34
N ASP A 130 -6.57 26.32 -12.37
CA ASP A 130 -5.96 27.64 -12.37
C ASP A 130 -6.89 28.53 -13.21
N GLY A 131 -7.93 29.05 -12.56
CA GLY A 131 -9.06 29.70 -13.25
C GLY A 131 -9.82 28.72 -14.15
N ALA A 132 -9.96 29.07 -15.43
CA ALA A 132 -10.62 28.22 -16.43
C ALA A 132 -9.70 27.13 -17.00
N THR A 133 -8.40 27.16 -16.69
CA THR A 133 -7.42 26.22 -17.23
C THR A 133 -7.17 25.10 -16.23
N VAL A 134 -7.01 23.87 -16.74
CA VAL A 134 -6.55 22.74 -15.94
C VAL A 134 -5.06 22.55 -16.20
N ARG A 135 -4.29 22.63 -15.12
CA ARG A 135 -2.84 22.39 -15.15
C ARG A 135 -2.59 20.92 -14.83
N VAL A 136 -1.52 20.40 -15.44
CA VAL A 136 -1.00 19.05 -15.18
C VAL A 136 0.49 19.15 -14.90
N GLN A 137 0.96 18.42 -13.90
CA GLN A 137 2.38 18.32 -13.58
C GLN A 137 2.75 16.88 -13.21
N PRO A 138 3.74 16.28 -13.87
CA PRO A 138 4.33 15.02 -13.43
C PRO A 138 4.93 15.14 -12.03
N VAL A 139 4.76 14.10 -11.21
CA VAL A 139 5.28 14.06 -9.84
C VAL A 139 6.08 12.79 -9.61
N ASP A 140 6.91 12.80 -8.56
CA ASP A 140 7.57 11.59 -8.06
C ASP A 140 6.54 10.52 -7.65
N GLY A 141 6.99 9.26 -7.64
CA GLY A 141 6.15 8.09 -7.37
C GLY A 141 6.11 7.07 -8.51
N SER A 142 7.01 7.18 -9.49
CA SER A 142 7.09 6.24 -10.60
C SER A 142 7.25 4.79 -10.13
N GLY A 143 6.49 3.88 -10.75
CA GLY A 143 6.47 2.46 -10.39
C GLY A 143 5.79 2.14 -9.06
N MET A 144 5.12 3.10 -8.44
CA MET A 144 4.32 2.90 -7.23
C MET A 144 2.83 2.93 -7.55
N ARG A 145 2.05 2.26 -6.71
CA ARG A 145 0.59 2.22 -6.79
C ARG A 145 -0.01 3.41 -6.06
N LEU A 146 -0.87 4.21 -6.68
CA LEU A 146 -1.56 5.32 -6.03
C LEU A 146 -2.72 4.75 -5.19
N VAL A 147 -2.72 5.07 -3.89
CA VAL A 147 -3.75 4.64 -2.95
C VAL A 147 -4.73 5.77 -2.69
N ASP A 148 -4.23 6.95 -2.34
CA ASP A 148 -5.09 8.06 -1.93
C ASP A 148 -4.40 9.44 -2.04
N LEU A 149 -5.18 10.51 -1.93
CA LEU A 149 -4.71 11.90 -1.94
C LEU A 149 -5.43 12.71 -0.85
N ALA A 150 -4.65 13.43 -0.04
CA ALA A 150 -5.15 14.43 0.89
C ALA A 150 -4.72 15.84 0.44
N TRP A 151 -5.57 16.83 0.67
CA TRP A 151 -5.28 18.23 0.37
C TRP A 151 -5.50 19.12 1.58
N ARG A 152 -4.61 20.10 1.78
CA ARG A 152 -4.70 21.15 2.79
C ARG A 152 -4.54 22.51 2.10
N PRO A 153 -5.54 23.41 2.16
CA PRO A 153 -5.44 24.73 1.53
C PRO A 153 -4.35 25.59 2.18
N ALA A 154 -3.77 26.52 1.41
CA ALA A 154 -2.77 27.46 1.93
C ALA A 154 -3.36 28.46 2.94
N ALA A 155 -4.61 28.88 2.74
CA ALA A 155 -5.38 29.71 3.65
C ALA A 155 -6.52 28.89 4.26
N LEU A 156 -6.73 29.01 5.58
CA LEU A 156 -7.84 28.37 6.28
C LEU A 156 -9.18 29.09 6.02
N ASP A 157 -9.16 30.28 5.42
CA ASP A 157 -10.36 31.07 5.15
C ASP A 157 -11.01 30.64 3.82
N PRO A 158 -12.19 29.98 3.86
CA PRO A 158 -12.90 29.55 2.66
C PRO A 158 -13.39 30.73 1.79
N ALA A 159 -13.48 31.96 2.32
CA ALA A 159 -13.87 33.14 1.54
C ALA A 159 -12.80 33.56 0.51
N HIS A 160 -11.54 33.14 0.71
CA HIS A 160 -10.42 33.37 -0.20
C HIS A 160 -9.97 32.10 -0.95
N ALA A 161 -10.68 30.98 -0.81
CA ALA A 161 -10.47 29.75 -1.59
C ALA A 161 -10.98 29.89 -3.05
N GLY A 162 -10.86 31.09 -3.62
CA GLY A 162 -11.30 31.41 -4.97
C GLY A 162 -10.33 30.88 -6.01
N ALA A 163 -10.84 29.99 -6.87
CA ALA A 163 -10.31 29.51 -8.17
C ALA A 163 -8.88 28.94 -8.26
N ASP A 164 -8.01 29.18 -7.29
CA ASP A 164 -6.61 28.79 -7.28
C ASP A 164 -6.37 27.72 -6.21
N ALA A 165 -6.03 26.51 -6.66
CA ALA A 165 -5.81 25.33 -5.80
C ALA A 165 -4.54 25.37 -4.92
N GLY A 166 -4.14 26.55 -4.41
CA GLY A 166 -2.94 26.73 -3.59
C GLY A 166 -3.02 25.98 -2.26
N GLY A 167 -1.90 25.41 -1.81
CA GLY A 167 -1.83 24.65 -0.57
C GLY A 167 -0.80 23.53 -0.59
N GLN A 168 -1.13 22.43 0.08
CA GLN A 168 -0.36 21.20 0.08
C GLN A 168 -1.21 20.01 -0.36
N ALA A 169 -0.63 19.13 -1.16
CA ALA A 169 -1.22 17.88 -1.58
C ALA A 169 -0.30 16.74 -1.13
N ALA A 170 -0.84 15.76 -0.43
CA ALA A 170 -0.13 14.56 -0.02
C ALA A 170 -0.67 13.37 -0.78
N LEU A 171 0.21 12.70 -1.52
CA LEU A 171 -0.10 11.51 -2.29
C LEU A 171 0.40 10.32 -1.48
N LEU A 172 -0.52 9.39 -1.21
CA LEU A 172 -0.21 8.12 -0.58
C LEU A 172 -0.06 7.05 -1.66
N PHE A 173 1.11 6.44 -1.69
CA PHE A 173 1.45 5.35 -2.57
C PHE A 173 1.74 4.06 -1.78
N THR A 174 1.66 2.93 -2.47
CA THR A 174 2.18 1.65 -2.02
C THR A 174 3.15 1.09 -3.04
N ARG A 175 4.28 0.56 -2.58
CA ARG A 175 5.23 -0.20 -3.42
C ARG A 175 5.42 -1.60 -2.87
N ASN A 176 5.82 -2.54 -3.73
CA ASN A 176 6.16 -3.89 -3.29
C ASN A 176 7.58 -3.92 -2.70
N GLY A 177 7.72 -4.43 -1.47
CA GLY A 177 9.00 -4.69 -0.82
C GLY A 177 9.23 -6.20 -0.59
N PRO A 178 10.43 -6.58 -0.13
CA PRO A 178 10.80 -8.00 0.06
C PRO A 178 9.89 -8.77 1.02
N ARG A 179 9.25 -8.07 1.96
CA ARG A 179 8.37 -8.66 2.99
C ARG A 179 6.89 -8.32 2.78
N GLY A 180 6.53 -7.68 1.67
CA GLY A 180 5.16 -7.25 1.39
C GLY A 180 5.05 -5.77 1.02
N PRO A 181 3.82 -5.23 0.97
CA PRO A 181 3.56 -3.84 0.59
C PRO A 181 4.18 -2.86 1.58
N GLN A 182 4.68 -1.74 1.07
CA GLN A 182 5.26 -0.66 1.87
C GLN A 182 4.60 0.67 1.49
N PRO A 183 3.99 1.40 2.44
CA PRO A 183 3.42 2.70 2.16
C PRO A 183 4.53 3.75 1.99
N VAL A 184 4.26 4.74 1.12
CA VAL A 184 5.11 5.92 0.89
C VAL A 184 4.19 7.13 0.76
N VAL A 185 4.49 8.22 1.46
CA VAL A 185 3.76 9.49 1.29
C VAL A 185 4.68 10.56 0.73
N LEU A 186 4.24 11.23 -0.33
CA LEU A 186 4.93 12.36 -0.96
C LEU A 186 4.07 13.60 -0.79
N VAL A 187 4.61 14.63 -0.14
CA VAL A 187 3.91 15.89 0.10
C VAL A 187 4.47 16.97 -0.82
N TRP A 188 3.56 17.58 -1.57
CA TRP A 188 3.81 18.66 -2.49
C TRP A 188 3.21 19.95 -1.95
N ARG A 189 3.88 21.08 -2.17
CA ARG A 189 3.39 22.41 -1.85
C ARG A 189 3.33 23.27 -3.11
N ARG A 190 2.24 24.02 -3.25
CA ARG A 190 2.10 25.11 -4.22
C ARG A 190 1.59 26.35 -3.51
N PRO A 191 2.39 27.42 -3.37
CA PRO A 191 1.88 28.72 -2.94
C PRO A 191 0.78 29.22 -3.88
N THR A 192 -0.15 30.01 -3.37
CA THR A 192 -1.17 30.69 -4.20
C THR A 192 -0.49 31.51 -5.30
N GLY A 193 -0.98 31.41 -6.53
CA GLY A 193 -0.42 32.05 -7.73
C GLY A 193 0.82 31.38 -8.31
N ALA A 194 1.40 30.37 -7.66
CA ALA A 194 2.55 29.67 -8.19
C ALA A 194 2.14 28.71 -9.33
N ALA A 195 2.98 28.65 -10.36
CA ALA A 195 2.73 27.85 -11.56
C ALA A 195 2.95 26.33 -11.37
N ALA A 196 3.68 25.92 -10.32
CA ALA A 196 4.09 24.54 -10.13
C ALA A 196 4.07 24.12 -8.65
N TRP A 197 3.83 22.83 -8.44
CA TRP A 197 4.00 22.14 -7.17
C TRP A 197 5.47 21.79 -6.94
N THR A 198 5.90 21.86 -5.69
CA THR A 198 7.25 21.50 -5.25
C THR A 198 7.19 20.41 -4.20
N LEU A 199 8.01 19.36 -4.32
CA LEU A 199 8.10 18.31 -3.31
C LEU A 199 8.74 18.89 -2.05
N VAL A 200 8.05 18.77 -0.91
CA VAL A 200 8.51 19.31 0.38
C VAL A 200 8.75 18.23 1.43
N GLN A 201 8.18 17.03 1.26
CA GLN A 201 8.39 15.93 2.18
C GLN A 201 8.23 14.57 1.50
N THR A 202 9.08 13.63 1.89
CA THR A 202 8.95 12.20 1.60
C THR A 202 8.92 11.43 2.91
N LEU A 203 7.82 10.73 3.19
CA LEU A 203 7.72 9.75 4.26
C LEU A 203 7.83 8.36 3.64
N GLY A 204 9.03 7.79 3.68
CA GLY A 204 9.28 6.43 3.23
C GLY A 204 8.89 5.38 4.28
N PRO A 205 9.14 4.09 3.98
CA PRO A 205 8.88 2.99 4.92
C PRO A 205 9.63 3.17 6.26
N ASP A 206 10.80 3.80 6.22
CA ASP A 206 11.58 4.13 7.43
C ASP A 206 10.92 5.20 8.32
N SER A 207 10.00 5.98 7.78
CA SER A 207 9.16 6.90 8.57
C SER A 207 7.82 6.27 8.94
N LEU A 208 7.23 5.49 8.04
CA LEU A 208 5.88 4.92 8.16
C LEU A 208 5.86 3.53 8.82
N GLY A 209 6.96 3.10 9.43
CA GLY A 209 7.02 1.86 10.22
C GLY A 209 7.25 0.56 9.43
N GLY A 210 7.60 0.63 8.13
CA GLY A 210 8.07 -0.52 7.36
C GLY A 210 7.01 -1.11 6.42
N THR A 211 6.72 -2.41 6.59
CA THR A 211 5.79 -3.17 5.74
C THR A 211 4.37 -3.07 6.31
N GLY A 212 3.37 -2.91 5.45
CA GLY A 212 1.96 -2.90 5.84
C GLY A 212 1.15 -1.95 4.96
N SER A 213 0.23 -1.21 5.57
CA SER A 213 -0.65 -0.28 4.86
C SER A 213 -0.71 1.07 5.56
N ALA A 214 -1.13 2.09 4.82
CA ALA A 214 -1.49 3.38 5.38
C ALA A 214 -2.72 3.92 4.66
N ARG A 215 -3.40 4.85 5.31
CA ARG A 215 -4.57 5.54 4.76
C ARG A 215 -4.65 6.97 5.30
N PHE A 216 -5.32 7.84 4.56
CA PHE A 216 -5.78 9.11 5.12
C PHE A 216 -7.07 8.87 5.93
N VAL A 217 -7.16 9.50 7.09
CA VAL A 217 -8.36 9.50 7.94
C VAL A 217 -8.81 10.93 8.17
N GLY A 218 -10.12 11.18 8.05
CA GLY A 218 -10.68 12.50 8.33
C GLY A 218 -10.56 12.86 9.82
N SER A 219 -10.25 14.12 10.11
CA SER A 219 -10.19 14.68 11.47
C SER A 219 -10.61 16.17 11.43
N PRO A 220 -11.10 16.74 12.54
CA PRO A 220 -11.49 18.16 12.59
C PRO A 220 -10.39 19.12 12.13
N ASP A 221 -9.12 18.77 12.37
CA ASP A 221 -7.94 19.58 12.01
C ASP A 221 -7.43 19.29 10.58
N GLY A 222 -8.21 18.56 9.78
CA GLY A 222 -7.83 18.09 8.45
C GLY A 222 -7.37 16.63 8.43
N ALA A 223 -7.11 16.09 7.24
CA ALA A 223 -6.72 14.69 7.06
C ALA A 223 -5.47 14.33 7.89
N GLN A 224 -5.48 13.16 8.51
CA GLN A 224 -4.35 12.56 9.22
C GLN A 224 -3.91 11.30 8.48
N ILE A 225 -2.66 10.87 8.69
CA ILE A 225 -2.20 9.56 8.22
C ILE A 225 -2.32 8.58 9.38
N GLU A 226 -2.97 7.45 9.14
CA GLU A 226 -2.88 6.28 9.99
C GLU A 226 -2.18 5.16 9.21
N ALA A 227 -0.99 4.76 9.68
CA ALA A 227 -0.21 3.68 9.12
C ALA A 227 -0.22 2.49 10.07
N HIS A 228 -0.57 1.32 9.55
CA HIS A 228 -0.58 0.07 10.28
C HIS A 228 0.48 -0.85 9.65
N THR A 229 1.65 -0.91 10.29
CA THR A 229 2.88 -1.45 9.70
C THR A 229 3.76 -2.16 10.72
N PHE A 230 4.74 -2.93 10.27
CA PHE A 230 5.73 -3.58 11.11
C PHE A 230 7.15 -3.48 10.53
N ARG A 231 8.12 -3.67 11.44
CA ARG A 231 9.51 -3.99 11.12
C ARG A 231 9.90 -5.27 11.82
N GLY A 232 10.92 -5.93 11.28
CA GLY A 232 11.50 -7.10 11.93
C GLY A 232 11.97 -6.76 13.35
N ALA A 233 11.52 -7.54 14.33
CA ALA A 233 11.93 -7.36 15.71
C ALA A 233 13.42 -7.76 15.87
N PRO A 234 14.24 -6.95 16.56
CA PRO A 234 15.64 -7.30 16.80
C PRO A 234 15.78 -8.64 17.54
N GLY A 235 16.60 -9.54 16.99
CA GLY A 235 16.80 -10.88 17.55
C GLY A 235 15.71 -11.90 17.20
N PHE A 236 14.81 -11.56 16.27
CA PHE A 236 13.82 -12.46 15.71
C PHE A 236 14.08 -12.67 14.21
N ASP A 237 13.93 -13.92 13.76
CA ASP A 237 13.90 -14.30 12.36
C ASP A 237 12.43 -14.45 11.93
N GLU A 238 11.92 -13.45 11.23
CA GLU A 238 10.51 -13.36 10.86
C GLU A 238 10.34 -13.62 9.36
N CYS A 239 9.53 -14.64 9.05
CA CYS A 239 9.08 -14.90 7.68
C CYS A 239 7.95 -13.94 7.28
N ALA A 240 7.68 -13.78 5.98
CA ALA A 240 6.68 -12.83 5.49
C ALA A 240 5.23 -13.15 5.88
N THR A 241 4.95 -14.39 6.29
CA THR A 241 3.62 -14.87 6.73
C THR A 241 3.55 -15.13 8.22
N CYS A 242 4.63 -14.87 8.94
CA CYS A 242 4.70 -15.08 10.38
C CYS A 242 4.00 -13.91 11.09
N PRO A 243 3.47 -14.11 12.31
CA PRO A 243 3.07 -12.99 13.15
C PRO A 243 4.20 -11.96 13.31
N HIS A 244 3.83 -10.68 13.32
CA HIS A 244 4.76 -9.55 13.46
C HIS A 244 4.33 -8.62 14.58
N VAL A 245 5.26 -7.81 15.09
CA VAL A 245 4.91 -6.70 15.99
C VAL A 245 4.35 -5.56 15.14
N MET A 246 3.02 -5.51 15.04
CA MET A 246 2.34 -4.43 14.34
C MET A 246 2.35 -3.14 15.15
N HIS A 247 2.48 -2.02 14.46
CA HIS A 247 2.43 -0.67 15.01
C HIS A 247 1.37 0.15 14.28
N THR A 248 0.63 0.94 15.04
CA THR A 248 -0.23 2.00 14.51
C THR A 248 0.48 3.33 14.70
N LEU A 249 0.99 3.89 13.60
CA LEU A 249 1.61 5.21 13.56
C LEU A 249 0.59 6.23 13.10
N ARG A 250 0.52 7.36 13.80
CA ARG A 250 -0.36 8.47 13.44
C ARG A 250 0.44 9.72 13.13
N PHE A 251 0.05 10.41 12.06
CA PHE A 251 0.65 11.68 11.67
C PHE A 251 -0.44 12.71 11.42
N ALA A 252 -0.16 13.96 11.79
CA ALA A 252 -1.03 15.09 11.50
C ALA A 252 -0.26 16.14 10.72
N TRP A 253 -0.97 17.00 9.99
CA TRP A 253 -0.36 18.11 9.30
C TRP A 253 0.46 19.00 10.27
N ALA A 254 1.61 19.44 9.77
CA ALA A 254 2.57 20.38 10.35
C ALA A 254 2.90 21.43 9.27
N THR A 255 3.86 22.33 9.49
CA THR A 255 4.15 23.39 8.50
C THR A 255 4.50 22.81 7.12
N ASP A 256 5.51 21.93 7.04
CA ASP A 256 6.06 21.40 5.79
C ASP A 256 5.57 20.02 5.38
N GLY A 257 4.45 19.55 5.94
CA GLY A 257 3.87 18.24 5.60
C GLY A 257 3.28 17.59 6.83
N PHE A 258 3.60 16.32 7.08
CA PHE A 258 3.10 15.55 8.22
C PHE A 258 4.16 15.39 9.30
N ALA A 259 3.75 15.53 10.57
CA ALA A 259 4.56 15.21 11.73
C ALA A 259 3.95 14.03 12.50
N LYS A 260 4.82 13.12 12.95
CA LYS A 260 4.41 11.97 13.76
C LYS A 260 3.84 12.45 15.10
N ARG A 261 2.68 11.92 15.46
CA ARG A 261 1.95 12.23 16.71
C ARG A 261 1.88 11.04 17.65
N ALA A 262 1.81 9.82 17.10
CA ALA A 262 1.79 8.61 17.90
C ALA A 262 2.53 7.47 17.21
N ASP A 263 3.05 6.56 18.04
CA ASP A 263 3.53 5.24 17.69
C ASP A 263 3.05 4.29 18.77
N VAL A 264 2.12 3.42 18.43
CA VAL A 264 1.54 2.49 19.40
C VAL A 264 1.66 1.09 18.84
N SER A 265 2.38 0.23 19.56
CA SER A 265 2.40 -1.21 19.26
C SER A 265 0.98 -1.77 19.48
N VAL A 266 0.50 -2.54 18.52
CA VAL A 266 -0.81 -3.20 18.61
C VAL A 266 -0.67 -4.45 19.48
N PRO A 267 -1.43 -4.56 20.58
CA PRO A 267 -1.32 -5.71 21.47
C PRO A 267 -1.66 -7.02 20.76
N SER A 268 -0.75 -7.99 20.83
CA SER A 268 -0.96 -9.34 20.35
C SER A 268 -0.16 -10.35 21.20
N PRO A 269 -0.49 -11.66 21.13
CA PRO A 269 0.32 -12.71 21.73
C PRO A 269 1.79 -12.63 21.29
N TYR A 270 2.03 -12.47 19.99
CA TYR A 270 3.39 -12.35 19.44
C TYR A 270 4.11 -11.10 19.94
N ALA A 271 3.47 -9.92 19.91
CA ALA A 271 4.07 -8.68 20.42
C ALA A 271 4.41 -8.78 21.92
N THR A 272 3.59 -9.49 22.69
CA THR A 272 3.84 -9.74 24.12
C THR A 272 5.07 -10.61 24.32
N PHE A 273 5.23 -11.67 23.52
CA PHE A 273 6.41 -12.52 23.57
C PHE A 273 7.68 -11.74 23.19
N VAL A 274 7.64 -10.97 22.10
CA VAL A 274 8.77 -10.12 21.68
C VAL A 274 9.16 -9.14 22.79
N ALA A 275 8.18 -8.47 23.42
CA ALA A 275 8.42 -7.55 24.53
C ALA A 275 9.02 -8.25 25.76
N LEU A 276 8.56 -9.46 26.09
CA LEU A 276 9.13 -10.28 27.17
C LEU A 276 10.60 -10.61 26.90
N ILE A 277 10.92 -11.12 25.70
CA ILE A 277 12.30 -11.44 25.32
C ILE A 277 13.20 -10.20 25.34
N ALA A 278 12.70 -9.06 24.86
CA ALA A 278 13.43 -7.80 24.90
C ALA A 278 13.75 -7.37 26.35
N ALA A 279 12.77 -7.47 27.26
CA ALA A 279 12.95 -7.15 28.68
C ALA A 279 13.97 -8.09 29.34
N LEU A 280 13.88 -9.40 29.10
CA LEU A 280 14.83 -10.39 29.63
C LEU A 280 16.26 -10.16 29.10
N LYS A 281 16.40 -9.82 27.82
CA LYS A 281 17.71 -9.46 27.21
C LYS A 281 18.31 -8.18 27.82
N ALA A 282 17.47 -7.23 28.21
CA ALA A 282 17.88 -6.00 28.88
C ALA A 282 18.18 -6.21 30.38
N GLY A 283 17.86 -7.38 30.95
CA GLY A 283 17.95 -7.64 32.39
C GLY A 283 16.88 -6.91 33.21
N ASP A 284 15.82 -6.40 32.57
CA ASP A 284 14.71 -5.69 33.22
C ASP A 284 13.63 -6.69 33.64
N HIS A 285 13.84 -7.30 34.81
CA HIS A 285 12.93 -8.31 35.36
C HIS A 285 11.55 -7.72 35.72
N ASP A 286 11.46 -6.45 36.11
CA ASP A 286 10.19 -5.79 36.43
C ASP A 286 9.34 -5.62 35.17
N LEU A 287 9.96 -5.20 34.06
CA LEU A 287 9.27 -5.09 32.77
C LEU A 287 8.88 -6.47 32.24
N ALA A 288 9.73 -7.48 32.41
CA ALA A 288 9.44 -8.86 32.04
C ALA A 288 8.24 -9.40 32.85
N ALA A 289 8.20 -9.19 34.17
CA ALA A 289 7.13 -9.65 35.05
C ALA A 289 5.75 -9.12 34.60
N ARG A 290 5.67 -7.89 34.10
CA ARG A 290 4.41 -7.29 33.60
C ARG A 290 3.82 -8.03 32.41
N ARG A 291 4.64 -8.77 31.65
CA ARG A 291 4.23 -9.59 30.49
C ARG A 291 3.81 -11.00 30.87
N LEU A 292 3.86 -11.36 32.14
CA LEU A 292 3.51 -12.69 32.65
C LEU A 292 2.20 -12.66 33.43
N ALA A 293 1.44 -13.75 33.34
CA ALA A 293 0.27 -13.99 34.16
C ALA A 293 0.65 -14.21 35.63
N ASP A 294 1.72 -14.97 35.85
CA ASP A 294 2.32 -15.29 37.14
C ASP A 294 3.83 -14.94 37.10
N PRO A 295 4.33 -14.07 38.01
CA PRO A 295 5.75 -13.74 38.10
C PRO A 295 6.69 -14.94 38.32
N THR A 296 6.21 -16.05 38.88
CA THR A 296 7.05 -17.26 39.07
C THR A 296 7.56 -17.84 37.74
N LEU A 297 6.90 -17.52 36.62
CA LEU A 297 7.34 -17.89 35.28
C LEU A 297 8.69 -17.25 34.90
N LEU A 298 9.13 -16.18 35.57
CA LEU A 298 10.48 -15.63 35.38
C LEU A 298 11.56 -16.64 35.75
N GLU A 299 11.38 -17.40 36.82
CA GLU A 299 12.35 -18.41 37.24
C GLU A 299 12.51 -19.50 36.17
N SER A 300 11.42 -19.86 35.50
CA SER A 300 11.44 -20.79 34.38
C SER A 300 12.14 -20.18 33.16
N ALA A 301 11.84 -18.93 32.81
CA ALA A 301 12.51 -18.23 31.70
C ALA A 301 14.02 -18.07 31.94
N ASP A 302 14.44 -17.80 33.18
CA ASP A 302 15.85 -17.71 33.58
C ASP A 302 16.53 -19.08 33.53
N ARG A 303 15.87 -20.14 34.01
CA ARG A 303 16.36 -21.52 33.94
C ARG A 303 16.62 -21.95 32.50
N TYR A 304 15.75 -21.56 31.58
CA TYR A 304 15.89 -21.82 30.15
C TYR A 304 16.69 -20.75 29.41
N GLN A 305 17.24 -19.78 30.12
CA GLN A 305 18.11 -18.73 29.57
C GLN A 305 17.47 -17.94 28.42
N TRP A 306 16.16 -17.67 28.42
CA TRP A 306 15.47 -17.02 27.29
C TRP A 306 16.01 -15.63 26.92
N GLY A 307 16.55 -14.89 27.90
CA GLY A 307 17.20 -13.60 27.68
C GLY A 307 18.68 -13.69 27.27
N ARG A 308 19.25 -14.90 27.18
CA ARG A 308 20.69 -15.15 26.99
C ARG A 308 20.90 -16.20 25.88
N GLY A 309 22.12 -16.27 25.37
CA GLY A 309 22.52 -17.31 24.42
C GLY A 309 22.54 -16.87 22.95
N PRO A 310 23.32 -17.57 22.11
CA PRO A 310 23.44 -17.28 20.69
C PRO A 310 22.26 -17.91 19.92
N GLY A 311 21.30 -17.10 19.50
CA GLY A 311 20.16 -17.59 18.73
C GLY A 311 19.20 -16.49 18.31
N LEU A 312 18.57 -16.67 17.16
CA LEU A 312 17.39 -15.90 16.78
C LEU A 312 16.15 -16.66 17.24
N TRP A 313 15.15 -15.90 17.68
CA TRP A 313 13.83 -16.40 17.97
C TRP A 313 13.01 -16.48 16.69
N ARG A 314 12.27 -17.57 16.50
CA ARG A 314 11.39 -17.74 15.33
C ARG A 314 10.11 -18.43 15.75
N VAL A 315 8.97 -17.89 15.37
CA VAL A 315 7.68 -18.56 15.58
C VAL A 315 7.50 -19.70 14.58
N ALA A 316 6.83 -20.78 14.97
CA ALA A 316 6.55 -21.90 14.10
C ALA A 316 5.73 -21.45 12.87
N PRO A 317 6.03 -21.96 11.65
CA PRO A 317 5.29 -21.63 10.45
C PRO A 317 3.80 -21.92 10.59
N GLY A 318 2.96 -21.12 9.91
CA GLY A 318 1.51 -21.31 9.91
C GLY A 318 0.80 -20.88 11.21
N THR A 319 1.53 -20.30 12.17
CA THR A 319 0.92 -19.73 13.38
C THR A 319 0.11 -18.47 13.05
N GLU A 320 -1.14 -18.42 13.49
CA GLU A 320 -2.00 -17.24 13.35
C GLU A 320 -1.64 -16.15 14.37
N GLU A 321 -1.79 -14.87 14.00
CA GLU A 321 -1.41 -13.72 14.83
C GLU A 321 -2.14 -13.67 16.18
N GLY A 322 -3.41 -14.09 16.22
CA GLY A 322 -4.27 -14.10 17.41
C GLY A 322 -4.26 -15.40 18.21
N ALA A 323 -3.34 -16.32 17.93
CA ALA A 323 -3.34 -17.62 18.60
C ALA A 323 -3.03 -17.51 20.10
N ASN A 324 -3.88 -18.12 20.93
CA ASN A 324 -3.67 -18.22 22.38
C ASN A 324 -2.51 -19.17 22.76
N GLU A 325 -2.00 -19.93 21.81
CA GLU A 325 -0.86 -20.83 21.97
C GLU A 325 0.02 -20.73 20.73
N MET A 326 1.32 -20.55 20.93
CA MET A 326 2.31 -20.47 19.85
C MET A 326 3.54 -21.30 20.21
N VAL A 327 4.20 -21.86 19.19
CA VAL A 327 5.49 -22.53 19.37
C VAL A 327 6.59 -21.60 18.86
N PHE A 328 7.60 -21.36 19.70
CA PHE A 328 8.77 -20.54 19.38
C PHE A 328 10.02 -21.40 19.40
N PHE A 329 10.81 -21.28 18.34
CA PHE A 329 12.14 -21.84 18.23
C PHE A 329 13.17 -20.82 18.69
N HIS A 330 14.20 -21.30 19.38
CA HIS A 330 15.38 -20.52 19.72
C HIS A 330 16.62 -21.24 19.19
N GLY A 331 17.27 -20.62 18.20
CA GLY A 331 18.36 -21.26 17.47
C GLY A 331 17.95 -22.58 16.81
N ALA A 332 18.86 -23.56 16.77
CA ALA A 332 18.68 -24.81 16.03
C ALA A 332 18.10 -25.96 16.87
N ARG A 333 18.06 -25.84 18.20
CA ARG A 333 17.80 -27.00 19.09
C ARG A 333 16.62 -26.82 20.03
N GLU A 334 16.26 -25.58 20.35
CA GLU A 334 15.28 -25.32 21.38
C GLU A 334 13.92 -24.98 20.76
N ALA A 335 12.86 -25.47 21.38
CA ALA A 335 11.49 -25.12 21.07
C ALA A 335 10.68 -25.00 22.36
N TYR A 336 9.82 -24.00 22.39
CA TYR A 336 8.98 -23.68 23.54
C TYR A 336 7.57 -23.45 23.07
N ARG A 337 6.62 -24.16 23.68
CA ARG A 337 5.20 -23.85 23.59
C ARG A 337 4.89 -22.78 24.62
N VAL A 338 4.30 -21.68 24.17
CA VAL A 338 3.96 -20.54 25.01
C VAL A 338 2.47 -20.29 24.88
N ARG A 339 1.79 -20.22 26.02
CA ARG A 339 0.37 -19.88 26.07
C ARG A 339 0.19 -18.44 26.49
N PHE A 340 -0.83 -17.83 25.94
CA PHE A 340 -1.19 -16.44 26.16
C PHE A 340 -2.59 -16.36 26.72
N SER A 341 -2.83 -15.34 27.51
CA SER A 341 -4.15 -15.02 28.04
C SER A 341 -4.39 -13.52 27.96
N PRO A 342 -5.61 -13.08 27.62
CA PRO A 342 -5.94 -11.66 27.60
C PRO A 342 -5.91 -11.08 29.02
N ARG A 343 -5.43 -9.84 29.14
CA ARG A 343 -5.42 -9.03 30.37
C ARG A 343 -5.91 -7.63 30.01
N GLY A 344 -7.23 -7.41 30.09
CA GLY A 344 -7.85 -6.18 29.61
C GLY A 344 -7.71 -6.05 28.09
N THR A 345 -7.08 -4.96 27.63
CA THR A 345 -6.75 -4.74 26.21
C THR A 345 -5.40 -5.33 25.78
N ASP A 346 -4.66 -5.91 26.72
CA ASP A 346 -3.32 -6.48 26.50
C ASP A 346 -3.34 -8.02 26.54
N TRP A 347 -2.17 -8.61 26.28
CA TRP A 347 -1.90 -10.04 26.39
C TRP A 347 -0.78 -10.29 27.39
N VAL A 348 -0.81 -11.46 28.02
CA VAL A 348 0.26 -11.94 28.91
C VAL A 348 0.56 -13.40 28.65
N VAL A 349 1.80 -13.81 28.88
CA VAL A 349 2.22 -15.21 28.86
C VAL A 349 1.70 -15.89 30.13
N SER A 350 0.89 -16.93 29.97
CA SER A 350 0.27 -17.67 31.08
C SER A 350 0.89 -19.03 31.33
N ASP A 351 1.62 -19.59 30.36
CA ASP A 351 2.33 -20.86 30.50
C ASP A 351 3.51 -20.90 29.52
N LEU A 352 4.55 -21.63 29.89
CA LEU A 352 5.69 -21.91 29.03
C LEU A 352 6.20 -23.32 29.28
N GLN A 353 6.37 -24.09 28.20
CA GLN A 353 6.81 -25.48 28.26
C GLN A 353 7.81 -25.78 27.15
N PRO A 354 8.97 -26.39 27.46
CA PRO A 354 9.85 -26.92 26.41
C PRO A 354 9.13 -28.04 25.66
N VAL A 355 9.30 -28.09 24.35
CA VAL A 355 8.71 -29.11 23.48
C VAL A 355 9.76 -29.61 22.48
N ASP A 356 9.49 -30.78 21.88
CA ASP A 356 10.32 -31.29 20.80
C ASP A 356 10.11 -30.47 19.50
N ARG A 357 11.15 -30.34 18.69
CA ARG A 357 11.11 -29.68 17.38
C ARG A 357 10.37 -30.47 16.29
N SER A 358 9.60 -31.50 16.63
CA SER A 358 8.92 -32.36 15.66
C SER A 358 7.81 -31.69 14.83
N ILE A 359 7.62 -30.37 14.99
CA ILE A 359 6.58 -29.55 14.37
C ILE A 359 7.16 -28.73 13.17
N GLU A 360 8.44 -28.90 12.83
CA GLU A 360 9.08 -28.22 11.68
C GLU A 360 8.75 -28.85 10.32
#